data_AF-A0AAW8KT98-F1
#
_entry.id   AF-A0AAW8KT98-F1
#
_cell.length_a   1.000
_cell.length_b   1.000
_cell.length_c   1.000
_cell.angle_alpha   90.00
_cell.angle_beta   90.00
_cell.angle_gamma   90.00
#
_symmetry.space_group_name_H-M   'P 1'
#
loop_
_entity.id
_entity.type
_entity.pdbx_description
1 polymer ?
#
loop_
_entity_poly.entity_id
_entity_poly.type
_entity_poly.pdbx_seq_one_letter_code
_entity_poly.pdbx_strand_id
1 'polypeptide(L)'
;MAKNTDKAQLALGDHAARQLANATKTAPQLSTITPRWLTHLLQWLPVEAGIYRLNRVNNTDDIQVACTQRDEATLPQTFVDYDPEPREYFLNGVSTVLVVHK
;
A
#
# COMPACT_ATOMS: atom_id res chain seq x y z
N MET A 1 -26.59 -54.77 -14.23
CA MET A 1 -26.74 -54.30 -12.84
C MET A 1 -26.07 -55.32 -11.92
N ALA A 2 -24.82 -55.06 -11.50
CA ALA A 2 -24.11 -55.94 -10.58
C ALA A 2 -24.47 -55.53 -9.14
N LYS A 3 -25.09 -56.45 -8.40
CA LYS A 3 -25.49 -56.29 -7.00
C LYS A 3 -24.20 -56.26 -6.16
N ASN A 4 -23.89 -55.12 -5.54
CA ASN A 4 -22.77 -54.99 -4.63
C ASN A 4 -23.06 -55.86 -3.39
N THR A 5 -22.29 -56.92 -3.19
CA THR A 5 -22.42 -57.81 -2.03
C THR A 5 -21.89 -57.09 -0.79
N ASP A 6 -22.78 -56.70 0.11
CA ASP A 6 -22.45 -56.16 1.43
C ASP A 6 -21.72 -57.22 2.27
N LYS A 7 -20.39 -57.27 2.15
CA LYS A 7 -19.55 -57.86 3.20
C LYS A 7 -19.68 -56.97 4.42
N ALA A 8 -20.30 -57.47 5.49
CA ALA A 8 -20.35 -56.80 6.79
C ALA A 8 -18.93 -56.44 7.23
N GLN A 9 -18.58 -55.16 7.14
CA GLN A 9 -17.29 -54.65 7.61
C GLN A 9 -17.28 -54.75 9.14
N LEU A 10 -16.33 -55.53 9.69
CA LEU A 10 -16.17 -55.76 11.13
C LEU A 10 -15.55 -54.57 11.87
N ALA A 11 -14.98 -53.60 11.14
CA ALA A 11 -14.29 -52.44 11.69
C ALA A 11 -15.02 -51.14 11.32
N LEU A 12 -14.79 -50.10 12.11
CA LEU A 12 -15.34 -48.77 11.89
C LEU A 12 -14.81 -48.19 10.56
N GLY A 13 -15.71 -47.78 9.67
CA GLY A 13 -15.34 -47.14 8.40
C GLY A 13 -14.96 -45.66 8.56
N ASP A 14 -14.15 -45.15 7.64
CA ASP A 14 -13.61 -43.77 7.67
C ASP A 14 -14.69 -42.69 7.76
N HIS A 15 -15.83 -42.88 7.08
CA HIS A 15 -16.94 -41.92 7.14
C HIS A 15 -17.57 -41.84 8.54
N ALA A 16 -17.70 -42.97 9.23
CA ALA A 16 -18.23 -43.02 10.60
C ALA A 16 -17.23 -42.42 11.61
N ALA A 17 -15.94 -42.70 11.44
CA ALA A 17 -14.89 -42.09 12.26
C ALA A 17 -14.79 -40.56 12.06
N ARG A 18 -14.97 -40.06 10.83
CA ARG A 18 -14.88 -38.63 10.50
C ARG A 18 -15.95 -37.77 11.19
N GLN A 19 -17.14 -38.30 11.49
CA GLN A 19 -18.19 -37.54 12.19
C GLN A 19 -17.77 -37.10 13.61
N LEU A 20 -16.83 -37.82 14.23
CA LEU A 20 -16.29 -37.53 15.55
C LEU A 20 -14.98 -36.73 15.49
N ALA A 21 -14.44 -36.50 14.29
CA ALA A 21 -13.18 -35.80 14.10
C ALA A 21 -13.41 -34.29 13.96
N ASN A 22 -12.49 -33.50 14.51
CA ASN A 22 -12.49 -32.06 14.29
C ASN A 22 -11.85 -31.72 12.94
N ALA A 23 -12.46 -30.79 12.21
CA ALA A 23 -11.90 -30.24 10.99
C ALA A 23 -11.14 -28.95 11.28
N THR A 24 -9.91 -28.86 10.80
CA THR A 24 -9.17 -27.59 10.78
C THR A 24 -9.79 -26.68 9.73
N LYS A 25 -10.32 -25.53 10.17
CA LYS A 25 -10.89 -24.50 9.28
C LYS A 25 -9.88 -23.40 9.04
N THR A 26 -9.69 -23.01 7.79
CA THR A 26 -8.88 -21.83 7.44
C THR A 26 -9.71 -20.55 7.59
N ALA A 27 -9.05 -19.41 7.65
CA ALA A 27 -9.72 -18.12 7.46
C ALA A 27 -10.31 -18.03 6.04
N PRO A 28 -11.37 -17.22 5.83
CA PRO A 28 -11.89 -16.93 4.50
C PRO A 28 -10.79 -16.39 3.58
N GLN A 29 -10.65 -16.99 2.40
CA GLN A 29 -9.68 -16.56 1.39
C GLN A 29 -10.35 -15.59 0.41
N LEU A 30 -9.73 -14.43 0.17
CA LEU A 30 -10.22 -13.43 -0.77
C LEU A 30 -9.29 -13.37 -1.99
N SER A 31 -9.75 -13.93 -3.12
CA SER A 31 -8.93 -14.09 -4.35
C SER A 31 -8.57 -12.77 -5.04
N THR A 32 -9.25 -11.68 -4.71
CA THR A 32 -8.98 -10.35 -5.28
C THR A 32 -7.78 -9.65 -4.61
N ILE A 33 -7.23 -10.19 -3.52
CA ILE A 33 -6.05 -9.64 -2.87
C ILE A 33 -4.85 -9.75 -3.81
N THR A 34 -4.23 -8.61 -4.11
CA THR A 34 -2.98 -8.52 -4.86
C THR A 34 -1.83 -8.08 -3.95
N PRO A 35 -0.56 -8.25 -4.36
CA PRO A 35 0.59 -7.79 -3.57
C PRO A 35 0.68 -6.27 -3.37
N ARG A 36 -0.12 -5.47 -4.10
CA ARG A 36 -0.12 -3.99 -4.03
C ARG A 36 1.29 -3.36 -4.11
N TRP A 37 2.11 -3.83 -5.06
CA TRP A 37 3.52 -3.43 -5.18
C TRP A 37 3.75 -1.91 -5.20
N LEU A 38 2.90 -1.14 -5.88
CA LEU A 38 3.03 0.32 -5.95
C LEU A 38 3.04 0.95 -4.54
N THR A 39 2.11 0.58 -3.66
CA THR A 39 2.05 1.16 -2.31
C THR A 39 3.23 0.76 -1.43
N HIS A 40 3.87 -0.36 -1.73
CA HIS A 40 5.08 -0.81 -1.04
C HIS A 40 6.35 -0.11 -1.51
N LEU A 41 6.38 0.36 -2.76
CA LEU A 41 7.56 0.99 -3.35
C LEU A 41 7.53 2.53 -3.27
N LEU A 42 6.38 3.13 -3.00
CA LEU A 42 6.26 4.58 -2.81
C LEU A 42 6.88 5.03 -1.48
N GLN A 43 7.54 6.19 -1.52
CA GLN A 43 7.98 6.92 -0.34
C GLN A 43 6.80 7.69 0.25
N TRP A 44 6.41 7.35 1.46
CA TRP A 44 5.29 8.00 2.16
C TRP A 44 5.79 9.16 3.01
N LEU A 45 5.23 10.35 2.81
CA LEU A 45 5.47 11.54 3.62
C LEU A 45 4.22 11.84 4.47
N PRO A 46 4.33 11.93 5.81
CA PRO A 46 3.20 12.28 6.66
C PRO A 46 2.82 13.76 6.48
N VAL A 47 1.50 14.05 6.50
CA VAL A 47 0.95 15.41 6.34
C VAL A 47 -0.09 15.64 7.45
N GLU A 48 0.27 16.40 8.48
CA GLU A 48 -0.55 16.55 9.70
C GLU A 48 -1.88 17.28 9.46
N ALA A 49 -1.89 18.28 8.58
CA ALA A 49 -3.07 19.09 8.29
C ALA A 49 -3.87 18.62 7.06
N GLY A 50 -3.48 17.49 6.44
CA GLY A 50 -4.14 16.95 5.25
C GLY A 50 -3.93 17.73 3.94
N ILE A 51 -3.05 18.74 3.94
CA ILE A 51 -2.71 19.55 2.77
C ILE A 51 -1.20 19.49 2.54
N TYR A 52 -0.77 19.06 1.35
CA TYR A 52 0.61 19.10 0.92
C TYR A 52 0.81 20.18 -0.16
N ARG A 53 1.54 21.23 0.18
CA ARG A 53 1.85 22.33 -0.75
C ARG A 53 3.23 22.13 -1.38
N LEU A 54 3.26 22.04 -2.71
CA LEU A 54 4.50 21.89 -3.47
C LEU A 54 4.98 23.27 -3.96
N ASN A 55 5.86 23.88 -3.18
CA ASN A 55 6.53 25.12 -3.59
C ASN A 55 7.60 24.81 -4.65
N ARG A 56 7.59 25.55 -5.75
CA ARG A 56 8.58 25.44 -6.82
C ARG A 56 9.34 26.75 -7.01
N VAL A 57 10.59 26.62 -7.41
CA VAL A 57 11.42 27.75 -7.83
C VAL A 57 11.05 28.12 -9.26
N ASN A 58 10.94 29.42 -9.53
CA ASN A 58 10.80 29.95 -10.88
C ASN A 58 12.17 30.17 -11.52
N ASN A 59 12.27 30.04 -12.84
CA ASN A 59 13.50 30.29 -13.62
C ASN A 59 14.76 29.62 -13.04
N THR A 60 14.78 28.29 -12.94
CA THR A 60 15.92 27.53 -12.41
C THR A 60 17.20 27.70 -13.24
N ASP A 61 17.07 28.00 -14.54
CA ASP A 61 18.20 28.11 -15.46
C ASP A 61 19.08 29.34 -15.20
N ASP A 62 18.54 30.38 -14.54
CA ASP A 62 19.26 31.61 -14.22
C ASP A 62 20.07 31.53 -12.90
N ILE A 63 20.03 30.38 -12.21
CA ILE A 63 20.70 30.18 -10.93
C ILE A 63 22.19 29.91 -11.17
N GLN A 64 23.02 30.94 -11.00
CA GLN A 64 24.48 30.82 -11.08
C GLN A 64 25.06 30.30 -9.76
N VAL A 65 25.71 29.14 -9.82
CA VAL A 65 26.39 28.53 -8.66
C VAL A 65 27.90 28.64 -8.85
N ALA A 66 28.57 29.33 -7.92
CA ALA A 66 30.03 29.35 -7.85
C ALA A 66 30.52 28.36 -6.79
N CYS A 67 31.37 27.41 -7.19
CA CYS A 67 32.11 26.55 -6.27
C CYS A 67 33.45 27.20 -5.94
N THR A 68 33.91 27.07 -4.69
CA THR A 68 35.11 27.74 -4.18
C THR A 68 36.37 27.36 -4.99
N GLN A 69 36.85 28.29 -5.81
CA GLN A 69 38.26 28.34 -6.18
C GLN A 69 39.06 28.90 -5.00
N ARG A 70 40.33 28.51 -4.87
CA ARG A 70 41.24 29.02 -3.82
C ARG A 70 41.56 30.52 -3.97
N ASP A 71 40.99 31.15 -4.99
CA ASP A 71 41.17 32.56 -5.33
C ASP A 71 39.96 33.37 -4.82
N GLU A 72 40.23 34.62 -4.44
CA GLU A 72 39.27 35.55 -3.84
C GLU A 72 38.30 36.15 -4.89
N ALA A 73 37.63 35.27 -5.64
CA ALA A 73 36.72 35.65 -6.72
C ALA A 73 35.41 36.24 -6.16
N THR A 74 34.89 37.28 -6.82
CA THR A 74 33.60 37.87 -6.46
C THR A 74 32.47 36.87 -6.69
N LEU A 75 31.73 36.54 -5.63
CA LEU A 75 30.60 35.61 -5.72
C LEU A 75 29.44 36.24 -6.50
N PRO A 76 28.83 35.52 -7.46
CA PRO A 76 27.62 35.99 -8.13
C PRO A 76 26.48 36.10 -7.11
N GLN A 77 25.83 37.27 -7.06
CA GLN A 77 24.58 37.45 -6.31
C GLN A 77 23.41 37.16 -7.24
N THR A 78 22.68 36.09 -6.96
CA THR A 78 21.44 35.75 -7.66
C THR A 78 20.29 35.67 -6.67
N PHE A 79 19.15 36.28 -7.02
CA PHE A 79 17.90 36.12 -6.29
C PHE A 79 17.07 35.02 -6.95
N VAL A 80 16.51 34.13 -6.14
CA VAL A 80 15.74 32.99 -6.65
C VAL A 80 14.27 33.21 -6.29
N ASP A 81 13.46 33.48 -7.30
CA ASP A 81 12.02 33.64 -7.16
C ASP A 81 11.32 32.29 -6.97
N TYR A 82 10.20 32.32 -6.25
CA TYR A 82 9.30 31.17 -6.11
C TYR A 82 8.02 31.38 -6.91
N ASP A 83 7.38 30.29 -7.29
CA ASP A 83 6.05 30.30 -7.88
C ASP A 83 5.02 30.90 -6.89
N PRO A 84 4.34 32.01 -7.23
CA PRO A 84 3.36 32.66 -6.35
C PRO A 84 2.08 31.84 -6.16
N GLU A 85 1.78 30.89 -7.05
CA GLU A 85 0.56 30.05 -7.00
C GLU A 85 0.92 28.56 -6.92
N PRO A 86 1.52 28.10 -5.79
CA PRO A 86 1.99 26.73 -5.67
C PRO A 86 0.83 25.73 -5.66
N ARG A 87 1.07 24.57 -6.26
CA ARG A 87 0.08 23.50 -6.27
C ARG A 87 -0.11 22.89 -4.88
N GLU A 88 -1.37 22.77 -4.47
CA GLU A 88 -1.77 22.10 -3.24
C GLU A 88 -2.45 20.75 -3.53
N TYR A 89 -2.07 19.73 -2.78
CA TYR A 89 -2.67 18.39 -2.81
C TYR A 89 -3.40 18.14 -1.50
N PHE A 90 -4.70 17.89 -1.60
CA PHE A 90 -5.57 17.58 -0.47
C PHE A 90 -5.69 16.06 -0.31
N LEU A 91 -5.61 15.57 0.92
CA LEU A 91 -5.87 14.15 1.20
C LEU A 91 -7.35 13.83 0.98
N ASN A 92 -7.61 12.64 0.41
CA ASN A 92 -8.97 12.15 0.19
C ASN A 92 -9.40 11.21 1.32
N GLY A 93 -10.63 11.40 1.80
CA GLY A 93 -11.27 10.49 2.76
C GLY A 93 -11.97 9.33 2.05
N VAL A 94 -11.74 8.10 2.51
CA VAL A 94 -12.46 6.89 2.08
C VAL A 94 -12.94 6.16 3.33
N SER A 95 -14.24 5.89 3.43
CA SER A 95 -14.85 5.22 4.60
C SER A 95 -15.76 4.06 4.17
N THR A 96 -15.85 3.04 5.02
CA THR A 96 -16.68 1.85 4.80
C THR A 96 -17.30 1.39 6.11
N VAL A 97 -18.59 1.01 6.10
CA VAL A 97 -19.32 0.51 7.27
C VAL A 97 -19.35 -1.02 7.23
N LEU A 98 -18.85 -1.66 8.29
CA LEU A 98 -18.93 -3.12 8.46
C LEU A 98 -20.00 -3.44 9.52
N VAL A 99 -21.04 -4.17 9.12
CA VAL A 99 -22.11 -4.63 10.01
C VAL A 99 -21.90 -6.10 10.32
N VAL A 100 -21.88 -6.45 11.61
CA VAL A 100 -21.80 -7.83 12.09
C VAL A 100 -22.96 -8.07 13.04
N HIS A 101 -23.79 -9.07 12.73
CA HIS A 101 -24.84 -9.53 13.63
C HIS A 101 -24.27 -10.60 14.58
N LYS A 102 -24.80 -10.66 15.80
CA LYS A 102 -24.46 -11.68 16.79
C LYS A 102 -25.35 -12.91 16.63
#